data_AF-A0ABD6U5N9-F1
#
_entry.id   AF-A0ABD6U5N9-F1
#
_cell.length_a   1.000
_cell.length_b   1.000
_cell.length_c   1.000
_cell.angle_alpha   90.00
_cell.angle_beta   90.00
_cell.angle_gamma   90.00
#
_symmetry.space_group_name_H-M   'P 1'
#
loop_
_entity.id
_entity.type
_entity.pdbx_description
1 polymer ?
#
loop_
_entity_poly.entity_id
_entity_poly.type
_entity_poly.pdbx_seq_one_letter_code
_entity_poly.pdbx_strand_id
1 'polypeptide(L)'
;MLSLLALLAAPAFAEQPEVYLVASVQLGGSDLAQSIFLHEPQITTLEECQEAVRVGQRDRDWQRYHHIFMRDRFQGFTGHLDYRCVFSAQQFSAWNDRARYNHPYLISIDAQANLQVERISSQAQCATRLKGLPPARQAISRCAVGNQELL
;
A
#
# COMPACT_ATOMS: atom_id res chain seq x y z
N MET A 1 31.64 36.47 31.68
CA MET A 1 31.74 35.12 31.09
C MET A 1 30.40 34.82 30.43
N LEU A 2 30.32 34.91 29.10
CA LEU A 2 29.13 34.53 28.33
C LEU A 2 29.31 33.07 27.90
N SER A 3 28.55 32.16 28.51
CA SER A 3 28.51 30.76 28.10
C SER A 3 27.56 30.63 26.90
N LEU A 4 28.12 30.50 25.70
CA LEU A 4 27.36 30.12 24.50
C LEU A 4 26.98 28.64 24.62
N LEU A 5 25.70 28.35 24.88
CA LEU A 5 25.13 27.02 24.60
C LEU A 5 24.95 26.89 23.09
N ALA A 6 25.84 26.15 22.45
CA ALA A 6 25.61 25.64 21.10
C ALA A 6 24.57 24.52 21.17
N LEU A 7 23.31 24.81 20.83
CA LEU A 7 22.33 23.76 20.56
C LEU A 7 22.76 23.04 19.27
N LEU A 8 23.22 21.80 19.44
CA LEU A 8 23.38 20.84 18.37
C LEU A 8 21.98 20.50 17.83
N ALA A 9 21.56 21.18 16.77
CA ALA A 9 20.46 20.72 15.94
C ALA A 9 20.91 19.44 15.25
N ALA A 10 20.52 18.28 15.77
CA ALA A 10 20.68 17.02 15.07
C ALA A 10 19.92 17.14 13.73
N PRO A 11 20.54 16.80 12.59
CA PRO A 11 19.80 16.73 11.34
C PRO A 11 18.75 15.62 11.52
N ALA A 12 17.47 15.99 11.46
CA ALA A 12 16.43 15.01 11.28
C ALA A 12 16.69 14.37 9.91
N PHE A 13 17.24 13.16 9.90
CA PHE A 13 17.29 12.35 8.69
C PHE A 13 15.84 12.11 8.30
N ALA A 14 15.38 12.80 7.26
CA ALA A 14 14.12 12.45 6.62
C ALA A 14 14.31 11.01 6.11
N GLU A 15 13.60 10.07 6.75
CA GLU A 15 13.61 8.67 6.35
C GLU A 15 13.26 8.62 4.86
N GLN A 16 14.16 8.06 4.05
CA GLN A 16 13.97 8.01 2.62
C GLN A 16 12.73 7.17 2.32
N PRO A 17 11.82 7.62 1.44
CA PRO A 17 10.65 6.83 1.09
C PRO A 17 11.08 5.46 0.56
N GLU A 18 10.51 4.40 1.13
CA GLU A 18 10.74 3.04 0.69
C GLU A 18 9.83 2.70 -0.49
N VAL A 19 10.25 1.73 -1.30
CA VAL A 19 9.40 1.20 -2.37
C VAL A 19 8.51 0.10 -1.82
N TYR A 20 7.21 0.22 -2.12
CA TYR A 20 6.20 -0.76 -1.82
C TYR A 20 5.51 -1.22 -3.11
N LEU A 21 5.09 -2.48 -3.12
CA LEU A 21 4.10 -3.01 -4.04
C LEU A 21 2.75 -3.07 -3.32
N VAL A 22 1.81 -2.23 -3.76
CA VAL A 22 0.40 -2.34 -3.36
C VAL A 22 -0.28 -3.31 -4.31
N ALA A 23 -0.69 -4.45 -3.79
CA ALA A 23 -1.54 -5.38 -4.52
C ALA A 23 -2.97 -5.25 -4.01
N SER A 24 -3.92 -4.98 -4.91
CA SER A 24 -5.34 -4.86 -4.60
C SER A 24 -6.14 -5.89 -5.39
N VAL A 25 -7.18 -6.44 -4.78
CA VAL A 25 -8.20 -7.23 -5.49
C VAL A 25 -9.56 -6.58 -5.27
N GLN A 26 -10.24 -6.22 -6.36
CA GLN A 26 -11.65 -5.83 -6.32
C GLN A 26 -12.50 -7.08 -6.50
N LEU A 27 -13.39 -7.38 -5.55
CA LEU A 27 -14.30 -8.51 -5.67
C LEU A 27 -15.50 -8.10 -6.54
N GLY A 28 -15.59 -8.67 -7.74
CA GLY A 28 -16.64 -8.38 -8.71
C GLY A 28 -18.05 -8.54 -8.12
N GLY A 29 -18.92 -7.56 -8.40
CA GLY A 29 -20.27 -7.51 -7.84
C GLY A 29 -20.37 -6.89 -6.44
N SER A 30 -19.29 -6.33 -5.90
CA SER A 30 -19.28 -5.64 -4.61
C SER A 30 -18.32 -4.43 -4.59
N ASP A 31 -18.56 -3.51 -3.67
CA ASP A 31 -17.63 -2.41 -3.35
C ASP A 31 -16.44 -2.87 -2.47
N LEU A 32 -16.34 -4.18 -2.20
CA LEU A 32 -15.31 -4.75 -1.33
C LEU A 32 -14.00 -4.93 -2.11
N ALA A 33 -12.99 -4.15 -1.72
CA ALA A 33 -11.61 -4.36 -2.14
C ALA A 33 -10.78 -4.90 -0.97
N GLN A 34 -9.84 -5.80 -1.26
CA GLN A 34 -8.77 -6.16 -0.34
C GLN A 34 -7.44 -5.59 -0.84
N SER A 35 -6.54 -5.22 0.06
CA SER A 35 -5.21 -4.73 -0.32
C SER A 35 -4.13 -5.16 0.66
N ILE A 36 -2.94 -5.35 0.12
CA ILE A 36 -1.71 -5.67 0.87
C ILE A 36 -0.61 -4.73 0.42
N PHE A 37 0.35 -4.49 1.33
CA PHE A 37 1.45 -3.56 1.18
C PHE A 37 2.76 -4.34 1.32
N LEU A 38 3.39 -4.69 0.21
CA LEU A 38 4.58 -5.54 0.21
C LEU A 38 5.84 -4.69 0.08
N HIS A 39 6.76 -4.84 1.02
CA HIS A 39 8.08 -4.24 0.96
C HIS A 39 9.14 -5.32 0.91
N GLU A 40 10.16 -5.06 0.09
CA GLU A 40 11.30 -5.94 -0.11
C GLU A 40 12.56 -5.04 -0.10
N PRO A 41 13.44 -5.15 0.91
CA PRO A 41 14.58 -4.23 1.07
C PRO A 41 15.51 -4.16 -0.15
N GLN A 42 15.56 -5.23 -0.95
CA GLN A 42 16.32 -5.33 -2.19
C GLN A 42 15.66 -4.67 -3.41
N ILE A 43 14.47 -4.10 -3.28
CA ILE A 43 13.78 -3.33 -4.33
C ILE A 43 13.77 -1.87 -3.87
N THR A 44 14.66 -1.06 -4.44
CA THR A 44 14.86 0.32 -3.99
C THR A 44 14.35 1.36 -4.99
N THR A 45 13.94 0.93 -6.18
CA THR A 45 13.41 1.80 -7.24
C THR A 45 12.05 1.33 -7.75
N LEU A 46 11.25 2.26 -8.27
CA LEU A 46 9.95 1.91 -8.87
C LEU A 46 10.15 1.04 -10.11
N GLU A 47 11.21 1.26 -10.87
CA GLU A 47 11.56 0.49 -12.06
C GLU A 47 11.83 -0.98 -11.71
N GLU A 48 12.59 -1.24 -10.63
CA GLU A 48 12.82 -2.60 -10.14
C GLU A 48 11.54 -3.28 -9.67
N CYS A 49 10.66 -2.53 -8.99
CA CYS A 49 9.35 -3.04 -8.58
C CYS A 49 8.49 -3.37 -9.81
N GLN A 50 8.43 -2.48 -10.80
CA GLN A 50 7.66 -2.66 -12.02
C GLN A 50 8.14 -3.87 -12.82
N GLU A 51 9.46 -4.06 -12.92
CA GLU A 51 10.04 -5.22 -13.57
C GLU A 51 9.72 -6.51 -12.81
N ALA A 52 9.79 -6.49 -11.47
CA ALA A 52 9.39 -7.63 -10.64
C ALA A 52 7.91 -7.99 -10.84
N VAL A 53 7.01 -7.00 -10.93
CA VAL A 53 5.59 -7.21 -11.25
C VAL A 53 5.42 -7.80 -12.64
N ARG A 54 6.11 -7.24 -13.65
CA ARG A 54 6.04 -7.70 -15.05
C ARG A 54 6.46 -9.17 -15.18
N VAL A 55 7.58 -9.55 -14.54
CA VAL A 55 8.07 -10.94 -14.49
C VAL A 55 7.08 -11.83 -13.75
N GLY A 56 6.63 -11.43 -12.55
CA GLY A 56 5.68 -12.19 -11.73
C GLY A 56 4.35 -12.47 -12.44
N GLN A 57 3.83 -11.49 -13.19
CA GLN A 57 2.61 -11.67 -13.98
C GLN A 57 2.81 -12.57 -15.20
N ARG A 58 3.93 -12.41 -15.93
CA ARG A 58 4.23 -13.17 -17.15
C ARG A 58 4.52 -14.64 -16.83
N ASP A 59 5.41 -14.88 -15.88
CA ASP A 59 5.96 -16.20 -15.59
C ASP A 59 5.14 -16.94 -14.53
N ARG A 60 4.18 -16.25 -13.89
CA ARG A 60 3.38 -16.72 -12.76
C ARG A 60 4.23 -17.13 -11.55
N ASP A 61 5.44 -16.58 -11.47
CA ASP A 61 6.41 -16.85 -10.43
C ASP A 61 6.90 -15.52 -9.83
N TRP A 62 6.57 -15.27 -8.58
CA TRP A 62 6.82 -14.02 -7.87
C TRP A 62 8.09 -14.10 -7.02
N GLN A 63 9.20 -14.48 -7.65
CA GLN A 63 10.49 -14.75 -6.97
C GLN A 63 10.99 -13.62 -6.07
N ARG A 64 10.67 -12.36 -6.41
CA ARG A 64 11.07 -11.20 -5.61
C ARG A 64 10.04 -10.79 -4.57
N TYR A 65 8.78 -11.24 -4.69
CA TYR A 65 7.68 -10.94 -3.77
C TYR A 65 6.99 -12.24 -3.40
N HIS A 66 7.44 -12.87 -2.32
CA HIS A 66 7.03 -14.23 -1.92
C HIS A 66 5.56 -14.31 -1.43
N HIS A 67 4.88 -13.17 -1.38
CA HIS A 67 3.72 -12.90 -0.55
C HIS A 67 2.63 -12.11 -1.29
N ILE A 68 2.24 -12.59 -2.47
CA ILE A 68 1.28 -11.88 -3.31
C ILE A 68 -0.07 -12.59 -3.39
N PHE A 69 -1.09 -11.82 -3.76
CA PHE A 69 -2.38 -12.35 -4.17
C PHE A 69 -2.24 -13.25 -5.41
N MET A 70 -2.20 -14.56 -5.19
CA MET A 70 -2.22 -15.52 -6.29
C MET A 70 -3.66 -15.70 -6.78
N ARG A 71 -3.87 -15.50 -8.09
CA ARG A 71 -5.19 -15.51 -8.74
C ARG A 71 -5.96 -16.83 -8.53
N ASP A 72 -5.24 -17.93 -8.41
CA ASP A 72 -5.77 -19.28 -8.15
C ASP A 72 -6.39 -19.44 -6.76
N ARG A 73 -6.09 -18.55 -5.79
CA ARG A 73 -6.71 -18.53 -4.45
C ARG A 73 -8.08 -17.85 -4.42
N PHE A 74 -8.52 -17.22 -5.53
CA PHE A 74 -9.80 -16.50 -5.64
C PHE A 74 -10.90 -17.29 -6.38
N GLN A 75 -10.85 -18.62 -6.32
CA GLN A 75 -11.82 -19.47 -7.04
C GLN A 75 -13.26 -19.11 -6.65
N GLY A 76 -14.10 -18.81 -7.64
CA GLY A 76 -15.51 -18.46 -7.44
C GLY A 76 -15.84 -16.96 -7.45
N PHE A 77 -14.84 -16.07 -7.49
CA PHE A 77 -15.05 -14.63 -7.66
C PHE A 77 -14.30 -14.11 -8.91
N THR A 78 -14.97 -13.30 -9.73
CA THR A 78 -14.31 -12.54 -10.81
C THR A 78 -13.59 -11.36 -10.18
N GLY A 79 -12.38 -11.56 -9.67
CA GLY A 79 -11.57 -10.52 -9.05
C GLY A 79 -10.68 -9.81 -10.07
N HIS A 80 -10.69 -8.47 -10.09
CA HIS A 80 -9.67 -7.71 -10.82
C HIS A 80 -8.49 -7.43 -9.89
N LEU A 81 -7.32 -7.97 -10.24
CA LEU A 81 -6.07 -7.73 -9.53
C LEU A 81 -5.39 -6.49 -10.10
N ASP A 82 -5.10 -5.52 -9.25
CA ASP A 82 -4.35 -4.31 -9.55
C ASP A 82 -3.03 -4.32 -8.76
N TYR A 83 -1.93 -4.03 -9.44
CA TYR A 83 -0.59 -3.97 -8.85
C TYR A 83 0.00 -2.59 -9.10
N ARG A 84 0.38 -1.90 -8.03
CA ARG A 84 0.89 -0.54 -8.06
C ARG A 84 2.20 -0.46 -7.29
N CYS A 85 3.28 -0.16 -7.99
CA CYS A 85 4.55 0.22 -7.38
C CYS A 85 4.49 1.67 -6.92
N VAL A 86 4.84 1.92 -5.66
CA VAL A 86 4.69 3.22 -5.00
C VAL A 86 5.86 3.51 -4.06
N PHE A 87 6.06 4.78 -3.76
CA PHE A 87 6.89 5.22 -2.64
C PHE A 87 6.02 5.38 -1.39
N SER A 88 6.54 5.01 -0.22
CA SER A 88 5.89 5.31 1.05
C SER A 88 6.88 5.76 2.11
N ALA A 89 6.51 6.79 2.86
CA ALA A 89 7.15 7.12 4.13
C ALA A 89 6.44 6.42 5.32
N GLN A 90 5.37 5.66 5.05
CA GLN A 90 4.63 4.91 6.04
C GLN A 90 5.10 3.47 6.03
N GLN A 91 5.24 2.88 7.23
CA GLN A 91 5.64 1.50 7.39
C GLN A 91 4.41 0.63 7.70
N PHE A 92 4.44 -0.61 7.23
CA PHE A 92 3.37 -1.57 7.42
C PHE A 92 3.93 -2.83 8.09
N SER A 93 3.14 -3.46 8.96
CA SER A 93 3.53 -4.76 9.52
C SER A 93 3.74 -5.78 8.40
N ALA A 94 4.57 -6.80 8.63
CA ALA A 94 4.75 -7.88 7.66
C ALA A 94 3.42 -8.54 7.27
N TRP A 95 3.32 -8.96 6.00
CA TRP A 95 2.15 -9.68 5.52
C TRP A 95 2.08 -11.10 6.11
N ASN A 96 0.88 -11.53 6.47
CA ASN A 96 0.61 -12.88 6.97
C ASN A 96 -0.65 -13.43 6.28
N ASP A 97 -0.49 -14.50 5.49
CA ASP A 97 -1.57 -15.08 4.70
C ASP A 97 -2.71 -15.69 5.54
N ARG A 98 -2.47 -15.94 6.83
CA ARG A 98 -3.47 -16.41 7.80
C ARG A 98 -4.19 -15.27 8.52
N ALA A 99 -3.69 -14.04 8.44
CA ALA A 99 -4.31 -12.90 9.08
C ALA A 99 -5.63 -12.51 8.38
N ARG A 100 -6.61 -12.05 9.15
CA ARG A 100 -7.91 -11.65 8.62
C ARG A 100 -7.79 -10.27 7.97
N TYR A 101 -8.44 -10.09 6.82
CA TYR A 101 -8.61 -8.78 6.18
C TYR A 101 -9.69 -7.98 6.89
N ASN A 102 -9.32 -7.31 7.97
CA ASN A 102 -10.24 -6.59 8.85
C ASN A 102 -9.77 -5.18 9.24
N HIS A 103 -8.73 -4.65 8.59
CA HIS A 103 -8.27 -3.28 8.77
C HIS A 103 -8.79 -2.41 7.61
N PRO A 104 -9.83 -1.59 7.80
CA PRO A 104 -10.33 -0.71 6.77
C PRO A 104 -9.35 0.45 6.55
N TYR A 105 -9.03 0.71 5.29
CA TYR A 105 -8.11 1.75 4.88
C TYR A 105 -8.72 2.61 3.79
N LEU A 106 -8.45 3.92 3.88
CA LEU A 106 -8.50 4.82 2.75
C LEU A 106 -7.08 4.90 2.17
N ILE A 107 -6.91 4.43 0.95
CA ILE A 107 -5.63 4.36 0.25
C ILE A 107 -5.63 5.41 -0.85
N SER A 108 -4.66 6.30 -0.86
CA SER A 108 -4.43 7.30 -1.91
C SER A 108 -3.06 7.10 -2.56
N ILE A 109 -2.99 7.12 -3.89
CA ILE A 109 -1.72 7.07 -4.65
C ILE A 109 -1.70 8.25 -5.61
N ASP A 110 -0.82 9.22 -5.37
CA ASP A 110 -0.75 10.42 -6.22
C ASP A 110 -0.08 10.17 -7.59
N ALA A 111 0.02 11.24 -8.39
CA ALA A 111 0.62 11.17 -9.72
C ALA A 111 2.12 10.87 -9.72
N GLN A 112 2.79 11.09 -8.58
CA GLN A 112 4.21 10.80 -8.36
C GLN A 112 4.41 9.42 -7.70
N ALA A 113 3.33 8.62 -7.63
CA ALA A 113 3.30 7.31 -6.99
C ALA A 113 3.58 7.35 -5.48
N ASN A 114 3.35 8.48 -4.79
CA ASN A 114 3.43 8.49 -3.34
C ASN A 114 2.16 7.90 -2.74
N LEU A 115 2.35 6.92 -1.87
CA LEU A 115 1.32 6.25 -1.11
C LEU A 115 0.99 7.05 0.16
N GLN A 116 -0.30 7.20 0.41
CA GLN A 116 -0.84 7.63 1.68
C GLN A 116 -1.96 6.68 2.10
N VAL A 117 -1.87 6.16 3.32
CA VAL A 117 -2.84 5.22 3.89
C VAL A 117 -3.36 5.76 5.22
N GLU A 118 -4.68 5.91 5.31
CA GLU A 118 -5.38 6.30 6.54
C GLU A 118 -6.19 5.12 7.07
N ARG A 119 -5.96 4.73 8.34
CA ARG A 119 -6.76 3.71 9.01
C ARG A 119 -8.13 4.27 9.36
N ILE A 120 -9.18 3.61 8.92
CA ILE A 120 -10.58 3.98 9.16
C ILE A 120 -11.24 2.91 10.04
N SER A 121 -12.22 3.29 10.84
CA SER A 121 -12.86 2.37 11.80
C SER A 121 -13.76 1.30 11.14
N SER A 122 -14.28 1.56 9.95
CA SER A 122 -15.12 0.60 9.19
C SER A 122 -15.14 0.92 7.70
N GLN A 123 -15.52 -0.06 6.87
CA GLN A 123 -15.68 0.15 5.43
C GLN A 123 -16.78 1.18 5.10
N ALA A 124 -17.88 1.19 5.84
CA ALA A 124 -18.95 2.17 5.65
C ALA A 124 -18.45 3.60 5.90
N GLN A 125 -17.64 3.80 6.94
CA GLN A 125 -17.01 5.10 7.18
C GLN A 125 -15.97 5.45 6.11
N CYS A 126 -15.23 4.48 5.59
CA CYS A 126 -14.31 4.73 4.49
C CYS A 126 -15.08 5.22 3.25
N ALA A 127 -16.17 4.57 2.88
CA ALA A 127 -16.99 4.97 1.74
C ALA A 127 -17.54 6.40 1.91
N THR A 128 -18.02 6.75 3.11
CA THR A 128 -18.45 8.13 3.45
C THR A 128 -17.29 9.11 3.34
N ARG A 129 -16.11 8.77 3.87
CA ARG A 129 -14.91 9.60 3.82
C ARG A 129 -14.47 9.84 2.37
N LEU A 130 -14.41 8.80 1.55
CA LEU A 130 -14.07 8.84 0.13
C LEU A 130 -15.03 9.72 -0.66
N LYS A 131 -16.35 9.59 -0.42
CA LYS A 131 -17.37 10.44 -1.05
C LYS A 131 -17.25 11.91 -0.69
N GLY A 132 -16.75 12.22 0.51
CA GLY A 132 -16.55 13.59 1.00
C GLY A 132 -15.21 14.23 0.59
N LEU A 133 -14.32 13.52 -0.13
CA LEU A 133 -13.07 14.10 -0.60
C LEU A 133 -13.30 15.05 -1.80
N PRO A 134 -12.44 16.06 -1.99
CA PRO A 134 -12.40 16.82 -3.24
C PRO A 134 -12.23 15.90 -4.46
N PRO A 135 -12.82 16.20 -5.63
CA PRO A 135 -12.80 15.30 -6.79
C PRO A 135 -11.41 14.80 -7.19
N ALA A 136 -10.39 15.68 -7.15
CA ALA A 136 -9.02 15.32 -7.46
C ALA A 136 -8.43 14.28 -6.48
N ARG A 137 -8.76 14.39 -5.18
CA ARG A 137 -8.34 13.41 -4.16
C ARG A 137 -9.16 12.13 -4.25
N GLN A 138 -10.44 12.23 -4.52
CA GLN A 138 -11.31 11.07 -4.72
C GLN A 138 -10.84 10.20 -5.89
N ALA A 139 -10.44 10.80 -7.02
CA ALA A 139 -10.00 10.09 -8.21
C ALA A 139 -8.73 9.23 -7.99
N ILE A 140 -7.90 9.59 -7.01
CA ILE A 140 -6.68 8.86 -6.67
C ILE A 140 -6.82 7.99 -5.42
N SER A 141 -8.03 7.94 -4.83
CA SER A 141 -8.29 7.27 -3.57
C SER A 141 -9.27 6.11 -3.72
N ARG A 142 -9.08 5.09 -2.90
CA ARG A 142 -9.96 3.92 -2.84
C ARG A 142 -10.11 3.42 -1.41
N CYS A 143 -11.21 2.74 -1.14
CA CYS A 143 -11.40 2.01 0.11
C CYS A 143 -11.02 0.55 -0.08
N ALA A 144 -10.28 -0.01 0.88
CA ALA A 144 -9.97 -1.43 0.91
C ALA A 144 -9.87 -1.92 2.35
N VAL A 145 -9.94 -3.24 2.55
CA VAL A 145 -9.52 -3.87 3.80
C VAL A 145 -8.15 -4.52 3.62
N GLY A 146 -7.26 -4.31 4.58
CA GLY A 146 -5.97 -4.97 4.68
C GLY A 146 -5.92 -5.95 5.85
N ASN A 147 -4.87 -6.76 5.88
CA ASN A 147 -4.51 -7.65 6.98
C ASN A 147 -3.17 -7.26 7.65
N GLN A 148 -2.61 -6.11 7.26
CA GLN A 148 -1.41 -5.52 7.82
C GLN A 148 -1.78 -4.28 8.61
N GLU A 149 -1.04 -3.99 9.69
CA GLU A 149 -1.19 -2.77 10.48
C GLU A 149 -0.33 -1.64 9.89
N LEU A 150 -0.80 -0.41 10.07
CA LEU A 150 0.00 0.80 9.81
C LEU A 150 0.78 1.08 11.09
N LEU A 151 2.12 1.15 11.01
CA LEU A 151 3.02 1.28 12.15
C LEU A 151 3.28 2.74 12.55
#